data_AF-A0A932KA64-F1
#
_entry.id   AF-A0A932KA64-F1
#
_cell.length_a   1.000
_cell.length_b   1.000
_cell.length_c   1.000
_cell.angle_alpha   90.00
_cell.angle_beta   90.00
_cell.angle_gamma   90.00
#
_symmetry.space_group_name_H-M   'P 1'
#
loop_
_entity.id
_entity.type
_entity.pdbx_description
1 polymer ?
#
loop_
_entity_poly.entity_id
_entity_poly.type
_entity_poly.pdbx_seq_one_letter_code
_entity_poly.pdbx_strand_id
1 'polypeptide(L)'
;MNRRHFLKLVGITLTPLVPGILTAAQLPDPDRMAPKITPPDPIRPPDLPDPSLGLRVDLGSAVDLPSPGVARGMAERAISGLDSLTEGVRKDVESLAKFQKRLAELTGEIAGLKQAKAQALDELRRGLWCSKCGRSKSQIEREAREDFYAHLRRVNGQIVQAPQEKIEATAREYEQQIAAKEREEAAIPKAREERLKAILAAESKIQEGIDLWRLTRGLEQELLVAHANTLEQKTTQEIRHAEQQLAKIDAERQRLHQQRALDTATDESLLAHRKFWENTRHKIAAGGLVSLWYCCTGSSDVPQHPLGARDALDLGSRHLPGRVSRRGPSYRHRKLRSDQSSRNPPPSHAYPVAFH
;
A
#
# COMPACT_ATOMS: atom_id res chain seq x y z
N MET A 1 18.90 7.02 0.70
CA MET A 1 18.63 8.41 1.16
C MET A 1 19.48 8.71 2.39
N ASN A 2 20.09 9.91 2.45
CA ASN A 2 21.10 10.26 3.45
C ASN A 2 20.44 10.71 4.77
N ARG A 3 20.69 10.00 5.88
CA ARG A 3 20.09 10.19 7.24
C ARG A 3 20.13 11.63 7.77
N ARG A 4 21.02 12.48 7.22
CA ARG A 4 21.16 13.90 7.57
C ARG A 4 20.06 14.81 7.01
N HIS A 5 19.34 14.42 5.95
CA HIS A 5 18.29 15.26 5.38
C HIS A 5 16.95 15.18 6.14
N PHE A 6 16.68 14.07 6.83
CA PHE A 6 15.41 13.89 7.56
C PHE A 6 15.39 14.63 8.91
N LEU A 7 16.54 14.77 9.60
CA LEU A 7 16.62 15.55 10.84
C LEU A 7 16.36 17.06 10.65
N LYS A 8 16.54 17.58 9.43
CA LYS A 8 16.17 18.98 9.10
C LYS A 8 14.65 19.18 8.94
N LEU A 9 13.88 18.13 8.62
CA LEU A 9 12.43 18.21 8.40
C LEU A 9 11.60 18.36 9.69
N VAL A 10 12.16 18.01 10.85
CA VAL A 10 11.45 18.06 12.16
C VAL A 10 11.77 19.34 12.95
N GLY A 11 12.56 20.27 12.39
CA GLY A 11 12.93 21.51 13.09
C GLY A 11 13.80 21.32 14.34
N ILE A 12 14.39 20.12 14.53
CA ILE A 12 15.29 19.83 15.64
C ILE A 12 16.73 20.01 15.14
N THR A 13 17.23 21.26 15.21
CA THR A 13 18.66 21.49 15.16
C THR A 13 19.28 20.95 16.46
N LEU A 14 19.83 19.74 16.42
CA LEU A 14 20.75 19.23 17.45
C LEU A 14 22.03 20.06 17.39
N THR A 15 22.08 21.14 18.17
CA THR A 15 23.34 21.83 18.49
C THR A 15 24.23 20.84 19.25
N PRO A 16 25.46 20.55 18.78
CA PRO A 16 26.37 19.73 19.55
C PRO A 16 26.75 20.48 20.83
N LEU A 17 26.52 19.85 21.99
CA LEU A 17 27.08 20.29 23.26
C LEU A 17 28.60 20.23 23.15
N VAL A 18 29.24 21.40 23.04
CA VAL A 18 30.69 21.55 23.23
C VAL A 18 30.95 21.66 24.73
N PRO A 19 31.83 20.84 25.31
CA PRO A 19 32.30 21.05 26.67
C PRO A 19 33.49 22.01 26.67
N GLY A 20 33.39 23.12 27.40
CA GLY A 20 34.58 23.78 27.95
C GLY A 20 34.68 25.30 27.85
N ILE A 21 34.90 25.87 29.03
CA ILE A 21 35.62 27.11 29.35
C ILE A 21 34.75 28.37 29.52
N LEU A 22 34.52 28.65 30.81
CA LEU A 22 34.11 29.91 31.39
C LEU A 22 35.11 31.02 31.01
N THR A 23 34.61 32.09 30.40
CA THR A 23 35.24 33.42 30.50
C THR A 23 34.14 34.43 30.82
N ALA A 24 34.24 35.01 32.00
CA ALA A 24 33.34 36.02 32.52
C ALA A 24 33.68 37.38 31.89
N ALA A 25 32.94 37.77 30.86
CA ALA A 25 32.65 39.15 30.46
C ALA A 25 32.05 39.09 29.05
N GLN A 26 30.72 39.15 28.96
CA GLN A 26 29.95 39.80 27.89
C GLN A 26 28.48 39.48 28.20
N LEU A 27 27.73 40.43 28.76
CA LEU A 27 26.26 40.32 28.79
C LEU A 27 25.77 40.43 27.33
N PRO A 28 25.11 39.40 26.77
CA PRO A 28 24.55 39.50 25.44
C PRO A 28 23.26 40.32 25.47
N ASP A 29 23.16 41.19 24.48
CA ASP A 29 22.02 42.04 24.14
C ASP A 29 20.73 41.19 24.02
N PRO A 30 19.66 41.44 24.80
CA PRO A 30 18.45 40.61 24.83
C PRO A 30 17.71 40.54 23.49
N ASP A 31 17.94 41.49 22.58
CA ASP A 31 17.33 41.49 21.24
C ASP A 31 18.08 40.65 20.19
N ARG A 32 19.25 40.06 20.55
CA ARG A 32 20.02 39.17 19.65
C ARG A 32 19.81 37.68 19.87
N MET A 33 18.98 37.29 20.85
CA MET A 33 18.77 35.88 21.24
C MET A 33 17.46 35.25 20.75
N ALA A 34 16.58 36.01 20.08
CA ALA A 34 15.46 35.39 19.38
C ALA A 34 15.98 34.69 18.11
N PRO A 35 16.03 33.34 18.05
CA PRO A 35 16.32 32.68 16.77
C PRO A 35 15.25 33.17 15.79
N LYS A 36 15.67 33.75 14.66
CA LYS A 36 14.77 33.98 13.53
C LYS A 36 14.20 32.61 13.16
N ILE A 37 12.97 32.35 13.61
CA ILE A 37 12.17 31.22 13.16
C ILE A 37 11.79 31.56 11.72
N THR A 38 12.68 31.29 10.77
CA THR A 38 12.29 31.20 9.37
C THR A 38 11.26 30.08 9.28
N PRO A 39 10.07 30.34 8.70
CA PRO A 39 9.12 29.28 8.44
C PRO A 39 9.83 28.18 7.65
N PRO A 40 9.60 26.89 7.99
CA PRO A 40 10.22 25.80 7.26
C PRO A 40 9.90 25.95 5.77
N ASP A 41 10.92 25.82 4.93
CA ASP A 41 10.74 25.85 3.47
C ASP A 41 9.58 24.90 3.10
N PRO A 42 8.68 25.31 2.19
CA PRO A 42 7.64 24.42 1.70
C PRO A 42 8.31 23.15 1.22
N ILE A 43 7.93 22.02 1.84
CA ILE A 43 8.45 20.69 1.57
C ILE A 43 8.36 20.47 0.06
N ARG A 44 9.49 20.59 -0.64
CA ARG A 44 9.57 20.02 -1.98
C ARG A 44 9.40 18.52 -1.79
N PRO A 45 8.36 17.89 -2.35
CA PRO A 45 8.24 16.45 -2.27
C PRO A 45 9.57 15.89 -2.81
N PRO A 46 10.25 14.99 -2.08
CA PRO A 46 11.43 14.33 -2.61
C PRO A 46 11.04 13.77 -3.98
N ASP A 47 11.87 14.02 -5.00
CA ASP A 47 11.66 13.54 -6.37
C ASP A 47 11.18 12.10 -6.28
N LEU A 48 9.88 11.89 -6.54
CA LEU A 48 9.25 10.59 -6.41
C LEU A 48 10.00 9.70 -7.40
N PRO A 49 10.71 8.65 -6.93
CA PRO A 49 11.36 7.73 -7.83
C PRO A 49 10.30 7.19 -8.77
N ASP A 50 10.59 7.28 -10.07
CA ASP A 50 9.67 6.89 -11.13
C ASP A 50 9.13 5.47 -10.84
N PRO A 51 7.81 5.30 -10.64
CA PRO A 51 7.22 3.99 -10.38
C PRO A 51 7.48 2.97 -11.50
N SER A 52 7.91 3.45 -12.68
CA SER A 52 8.35 2.64 -13.81
C SER A 52 9.64 1.84 -13.56
N LEU A 53 10.46 2.24 -12.57
CA LEU A 53 11.71 1.57 -12.22
C LEU A 53 11.51 0.42 -11.21
N GLY A 54 10.30 -0.15 -11.13
CA GLY A 54 10.00 -1.31 -10.31
C GLY A 54 11.01 -2.43 -10.54
N LEU A 55 11.50 -3.03 -9.45
CA LEU A 55 12.31 -4.25 -9.50
C LEU A 55 11.54 -5.28 -10.34
N ARG A 56 12.05 -5.58 -11.53
CA ARG A 56 11.53 -6.68 -12.34
C ARG A 56 11.83 -7.98 -11.62
N VAL A 57 10.80 -8.67 -11.16
CA VAL A 57 10.96 -9.99 -10.57
C VAL A 57 10.82 -11.00 -11.71
N ASP A 58 11.91 -11.70 -12.04
CA ASP A 58 11.87 -12.76 -13.05
C ASP A 58 11.05 -13.93 -12.51
N LEU A 59 9.75 -13.91 -12.80
CA LEU A 59 8.79 -14.96 -12.43
C LEU A 59 8.98 -16.14 -13.39
N GLY A 60 9.87 -17.05 -13.01
CA GLY A 60 10.14 -18.29 -13.74
C GLY A 60 8.86 -19.05 -14.13
N SER A 61 8.91 -19.70 -15.30
CA SER A 61 7.75 -20.28 -15.98
C SER A 61 6.97 -21.30 -15.13
N ALA A 62 5.66 -21.08 -15.00
CA ALA A 62 4.60 -22.06 -14.74
C ALA A 62 4.40 -22.61 -13.31
N VAL A 63 4.77 -21.85 -12.27
CA VAL A 63 4.25 -22.09 -10.90
C VAL A 63 3.02 -21.22 -10.68
N ASP A 64 1.98 -21.75 -10.03
CA ASP A 64 0.71 -21.06 -9.72
C ASP A 64 0.93 -19.65 -9.17
N LEU A 65 0.93 -18.66 -10.07
CA LEU A 65 1.13 -17.27 -9.70
C LEU A 65 -0.08 -16.82 -8.87
N PRO A 66 0.14 -16.07 -7.77
CA PRO A 66 -0.96 -15.51 -7.01
C PRO A 66 -1.81 -14.62 -7.92
N SER A 67 -3.12 -14.57 -7.67
CA SER A 67 -3.99 -13.69 -8.46
C SER A 67 -3.63 -12.21 -8.19
N PRO A 68 -3.83 -11.30 -9.16
CA PRO A 68 -3.60 -9.86 -8.96
C PRO A 68 -4.32 -9.29 -7.73
N GLY A 69 -5.48 -9.86 -7.38
CA GLY A 69 -6.24 -9.48 -6.19
C GLY A 69 -5.51 -9.75 -4.87
N VAL A 70 -4.68 -10.80 -4.80
CA VAL A 70 -3.86 -11.08 -3.61
C VAL A 70 -2.79 -10.01 -3.43
N ALA A 71 -2.08 -9.65 -4.50
CA ALA A 71 -1.07 -8.59 -4.47
C ALA A 71 -1.67 -7.23 -4.07
N ARG A 72 -2.84 -6.89 -4.63
CA ARG A 72 -3.61 -5.70 -4.22
C ARG A 72 -3.98 -5.72 -2.74
N GLY A 73 -4.50 -6.84 -2.23
CA GLY A 73 -4.84 -6.98 -0.82
C GLY A 73 -3.63 -6.94 0.12
N MET A 74 -2.42 -7.26 -0.36
CA MET A 74 -1.18 -7.02 0.39
C MET A 74 -0.80 -5.54 0.41
N ALA A 75 -0.90 -4.85 -0.73
CA ALA A 75 -0.64 -3.41 -0.82
C ALA A 75 -1.59 -2.59 0.06
N GLU A 76 -2.89 -2.94 0.08
CA GLU A 76 -3.89 -2.29 0.94
C GLU A 76 -3.59 -2.49 2.44
N ARG A 77 -3.18 -3.70 2.84
CA ARG A 77 -2.77 -3.97 4.23
C ARG A 77 -1.52 -3.17 4.61
N ALA A 78 -0.57 -3.01 3.70
CA ALA A 78 0.61 -2.18 3.92
C ALA A 78 0.21 -0.71 4.15
N ILE A 79 -0.69 -0.16 3.32
CA ILE A 79 -1.21 1.21 3.48
C ILE A 79 -1.88 1.39 4.85
N SER A 80 -2.82 0.52 5.22
CA SER A 80 -3.50 0.62 6.53
C SER A 80 -2.52 0.53 7.70
N GLY A 81 -1.45 -0.25 7.57
CA GLY A 81 -0.37 -0.31 8.55
C GLY A 81 0.42 1.00 8.63
N LEU A 82 0.73 1.61 7.48
CA LEU A 82 1.40 2.91 7.38
C LEU A 82 0.55 4.04 7.99
N ASP A 83 -0.76 4.05 7.75
CA ASP A 83 -1.67 5.05 8.32
C ASP A 83 -1.67 5.00 9.85
N SER A 84 -1.69 3.80 10.43
CA SER A 84 -1.61 3.61 11.88
C SER A 84 -0.26 4.07 12.45
N LEU A 85 0.84 3.73 11.78
CA LEU A 85 2.19 4.15 12.20
C LEU A 85 2.37 5.67 12.11
N THR A 86 1.90 6.30 11.05
CA THR A 86 2.02 7.76 10.84
C THR A 86 1.20 8.55 11.85
N GLU A 87 -0.01 8.09 12.18
CA GLU A 87 -0.82 8.69 13.25
C GLU A 87 -0.16 8.50 14.64
N GLY A 88 0.50 7.35 14.87
CA GLY A 88 1.30 7.12 16.07
C GLY A 88 2.46 8.12 16.19
N VAL A 89 3.24 8.29 15.12
CA VAL A 89 4.35 9.25 15.04
C VAL A 89 3.85 10.67 15.27
N ARG A 90 2.71 11.05 14.67
CA ARG A 90 2.10 12.37 14.88
C ARG A 90 1.83 12.64 16.36
N LYS A 91 1.20 11.70 17.07
CA LYS A 91 0.92 11.83 18.51
C LYS A 91 2.20 11.91 19.34
N ASP A 92 3.23 11.14 18.98
CA ASP A 92 4.52 11.21 19.67
C ASP A 92 5.19 12.57 19.44
N VAL A 93 5.14 13.15 18.24
CA VAL A 93 5.64 14.51 17.96
C VAL A 93 4.88 15.57 18.76
N GLU A 94 3.56 15.48 18.84
CA GLU A 94 2.75 16.37 19.69
C GLU A 94 3.12 16.24 21.18
N SER A 95 3.47 15.04 21.64
CA SER A 95 3.94 14.82 23.01
C SER A 95 5.31 15.46 23.27
N LEU A 96 6.22 15.46 22.28
CA LEU A 96 7.51 16.15 22.39
C LEU A 96 7.35 17.66 22.56
N ALA A 97 6.41 18.27 21.84
CA ALA A 97 6.09 19.69 22.01
C ALA A 97 5.54 19.99 23.42
N LYS A 98 4.69 19.10 23.96
CA LYS A 98 4.18 19.21 25.34
C LYS A 98 5.31 19.10 26.38
N PHE A 99 6.26 18.18 26.20
CA PHE A 99 7.43 18.09 27.08
C PHE A 99 8.27 19.36 27.08
N GLN A 100 8.48 19.96 25.90
CA GLN A 100 9.24 21.20 25.79
C GLN A 100 8.53 22.37 26.50
N LYS A 101 7.20 22.48 26.32
CA LYS A 101 6.40 23.48 27.03
C LYS A 101 6.46 23.27 28.55
N ARG A 102 6.31 22.02 29.01
CA ARG A 102 6.35 21.68 30.44
C ARG A 102 7.71 21.96 31.07
N LEU A 103 8.80 21.72 30.35
CA LEU A 103 10.14 22.11 30.81
C LEU A 103 10.25 23.60 31.03
N ALA A 104 9.83 24.42 30.06
CA ALA A 104 9.87 25.88 30.20
C ALA A 104 9.02 26.38 31.38
N GLU A 105 7.83 25.79 31.58
CA GLU A 105 6.97 26.07 32.74
C GLU A 105 7.67 25.72 34.06
N LEU A 106 8.24 24.52 34.17
CA LEU A 106 8.94 24.07 35.39
C LEU A 106 10.16 24.93 35.71
N THR A 107 10.98 25.28 34.72
CA THR A 107 12.12 26.16 34.92
C THR A 107 11.66 27.53 35.45
N GLY A 108 10.55 28.07 34.95
CA GLY A 108 9.92 29.29 35.46
C GLY A 108 9.40 29.15 36.89
N GLU A 109 8.69 28.05 37.19
CA GLU A 109 8.20 27.75 38.54
C GLU A 109 9.36 27.63 39.56
N ILE A 110 10.45 26.95 39.20
CA ILE A 110 11.63 26.78 40.04
C ILE A 110 12.32 28.13 40.30
N ALA A 111 12.48 28.96 39.26
CA ALA A 111 13.04 30.31 39.41
C ALA A 111 12.17 31.19 40.32
N GLY A 112 10.85 31.14 40.14
CA GLY A 112 9.87 31.83 40.99
C GLY A 112 9.93 31.37 42.45
N LEU A 113 10.04 30.07 42.70
CA LEU A 113 10.21 29.50 44.04
C LEU A 113 11.54 29.92 44.69
N LYS A 114 12.64 29.95 43.92
CA LYS A 114 13.95 30.41 44.41
C LYS A 114 13.91 31.89 44.82
N GLN A 115 13.25 32.73 44.02
CA GLN A 115 13.04 34.14 44.35
C GLN A 115 12.12 34.32 45.57
N ALA A 116 11.00 33.60 45.62
CA ALA A 116 10.07 33.63 46.75
C ALA A 116 10.73 33.16 48.05
N LYS A 117 11.55 32.11 48.01
CA LYS A 117 12.38 31.66 49.12
C LYS A 117 13.30 32.78 49.61
N ALA A 118 14.06 33.40 48.70
CA ALA A 118 14.99 34.46 49.06
C ALA A 118 14.28 35.66 49.71
N GLN A 119 13.15 36.09 49.14
CA GLN A 119 12.34 37.19 49.68
C GLN A 119 11.76 36.84 51.05
N ALA A 120 11.13 35.66 51.20
CA ALA A 120 10.54 35.25 52.46
C ALA A 120 11.58 35.15 53.59
N LEU A 121 12.76 34.60 53.31
CA LEU A 121 13.84 34.52 54.29
C LEU A 121 14.42 35.90 54.65
N ASP A 122 14.54 36.81 53.69
CA ASP A 122 14.97 38.20 53.96
C ASP A 122 13.95 38.94 54.83
N GLU A 123 12.66 38.81 54.56
CA GLU A 123 11.58 39.40 55.36
C GLU A 123 11.59 38.89 56.81
N LEU A 124 11.72 37.57 57.00
CA LEU A 124 11.79 36.97 58.33
C LEU A 124 13.03 37.44 59.13
N ARG A 125 14.18 37.58 58.47
CA ARG A 125 15.44 38.07 59.08
C ARG A 125 15.41 39.55 59.42
N ARG A 126 14.75 40.38 58.60
CA ARG A 126 14.58 41.83 58.84
C ARG A 126 13.50 42.14 59.87
N GLY A 127 12.79 41.12 60.38
CA GLY A 127 11.72 41.27 61.35
C GLY A 127 10.40 41.74 60.77
N LEU A 128 10.19 41.62 59.46
CA LEU A 128 8.91 41.88 58.80
C LEU A 128 7.93 40.72 59.02
N TRP A 129 7.70 40.39 60.28
CA TRP A 129 6.88 39.28 60.77
C TRP A 129 5.97 39.81 61.90
N CYS A 130 4.69 39.44 61.84
CA CYS A 130 3.69 39.91 62.81
C CYS A 130 3.67 39.02 64.06
N SER A 131 3.95 39.59 65.23
CA SER A 131 3.95 38.87 66.51
C SER A 131 2.63 38.20 66.89
N LYS A 132 1.50 38.65 66.34
CA LYS A 132 0.16 38.16 66.71
C LYS A 132 -0.33 37.02 65.83
N CYS A 133 -0.12 37.11 64.52
CA CYS A 133 -0.65 36.13 63.56
C CYS A 133 0.42 35.20 62.99
N GLY A 134 1.71 35.49 63.23
CA GLY A 134 2.82 34.66 62.82
C GLY A 134 3.08 34.58 61.31
N ARG A 135 2.60 35.58 60.54
CA ARG A 135 2.77 35.66 59.09
C ARG A 135 3.77 36.74 58.70
N SER A 136 4.51 36.52 57.60
CA SER A 136 5.44 37.49 57.03
C SER A 136 4.69 38.60 56.28
N LYS A 137 5.39 39.69 55.98
CA LYS A 137 4.88 40.80 55.16
C LYS A 137 4.29 40.33 53.83
N SER A 138 5.07 39.62 53.01
CA SER A 138 4.61 39.14 51.70
C SER A 138 3.41 38.19 51.80
N GLN A 139 3.32 37.39 52.87
CA GLN A 139 2.20 36.49 53.09
C GLN A 139 0.91 37.26 53.42
N ILE A 140 0.99 38.27 54.29
CA ILE A 140 -0.15 39.13 54.65
C ILE A 140 -0.65 39.92 53.44
N GLU A 141 0.25 40.56 52.69
CA GLU A 141 -0.12 41.35 51.51
C GLU A 141 -0.77 40.49 50.42
N ARG A 142 -0.35 39.23 50.30
CA ARG A 142 -0.92 38.28 49.34
C ARG A 142 -2.27 37.71 49.76
N GLU A 143 -2.37 37.20 50.99
CA GLU A 143 -3.55 36.48 51.48
C GLU A 143 -4.65 37.43 51.94
N ALA A 144 -4.31 38.44 52.74
CA ALA A 144 -5.26 39.36 53.32
C ALA A 144 -5.54 40.58 52.42
N ARG A 145 -4.76 40.74 51.34
CA ARG A 145 -4.85 41.87 50.39
C ARG A 145 -4.84 43.24 51.10
N GLU A 146 -4.11 43.32 52.21
CA GLU A 146 -3.96 44.53 53.01
C GLU A 146 -2.46 44.85 53.20
N ASP A 147 -2.12 46.14 53.29
CA ASP A 147 -0.76 46.59 53.59
C ASP A 147 -0.30 46.05 54.96
N PHE A 148 0.95 45.61 55.05
CA PHE A 148 1.50 44.98 56.26
C PHE A 148 1.42 45.88 57.50
N TYR A 149 1.63 47.19 57.37
CA TYR A 149 1.53 48.11 58.50
C TYR A 149 0.08 48.37 58.88
N ALA A 150 -0.83 48.38 57.91
CA ALA A 150 -2.27 48.41 58.18
C ALA A 150 -2.73 47.16 58.95
N HIS A 151 -2.25 45.97 58.55
CA HIS A 151 -2.51 44.72 59.26
C HIS A 151 -2.05 44.80 60.72
N LEU A 152 -0.82 45.26 60.97
CA LEU A 152 -0.27 45.37 62.33
C LEU A 152 -1.13 46.25 63.23
N ARG A 153 -1.60 47.40 62.73
CA ARG A 153 -2.53 48.26 63.47
C ARG A 153 -3.85 47.56 63.76
N ARG A 154 -4.41 46.84 62.77
CA ARG A 154 -5.69 46.13 62.90
C ARG A 154 -5.65 45.01 63.95
N VAL A 155 -4.56 44.24 64.00
CA VAL A 155 -4.41 43.11 64.92
C VAL A 155 -3.70 43.46 66.22
N ASN A 156 -3.35 44.74 66.43
CA ASN A 156 -2.47 45.21 67.51
C ASN A 156 -1.19 44.37 67.61
N GLY A 157 -0.59 44.09 66.44
CA GLY A 157 0.65 43.34 66.30
C GLY A 157 1.88 44.25 66.28
N GLN A 158 3.04 43.66 66.56
CA GLN A 158 4.34 44.32 66.50
C GLN A 158 5.25 43.64 65.48
N ILE A 159 6.17 44.42 64.92
CA ILE A 159 7.25 43.97 64.02
C ILE A 159 8.32 43.33 64.89
N VAL A 160 8.57 42.05 64.69
CA VAL A 160 9.51 41.26 65.47
C VAL A 160 10.28 40.33 64.54
N GLN A 161 11.55 40.05 64.85
CA GLN A 161 12.29 38.99 64.16
C GLN A 161 11.60 37.65 64.38
N ALA A 162 11.47 36.89 63.29
CA ALA A 162 10.92 35.55 63.40
C ALA A 162 11.88 34.65 64.20
N PRO A 163 11.37 33.71 65.00
CA PRO A 163 12.21 32.72 65.66
C PRO A 163 13.06 31.94 64.65
N GLN A 164 14.29 31.60 65.03
CA GLN A 164 15.21 30.85 64.16
C GLN A 164 14.60 29.54 63.64
N GLU A 165 13.85 28.84 64.50
CA GLU A 165 13.10 27.63 64.12
C GLU A 165 12.11 27.89 62.97
N LYS A 166 11.47 29.06 62.94
CA LYS A 166 10.52 29.42 61.89
C LYS A 166 11.24 29.73 60.57
N ILE A 167 12.38 30.40 60.63
CA ILE A 167 13.23 30.68 59.46
C ILE A 167 13.69 29.35 58.84
N GLU A 168 14.16 28.41 59.66
CA GLU A 168 14.59 27.10 59.19
C GLU A 168 13.44 26.26 58.65
N ALA A 169 12.29 26.26 59.32
CA ALA A 169 11.09 25.56 58.84
C ALA A 169 10.66 26.08 57.46
N THR A 170 10.59 27.39 57.28
CA THR A 170 10.26 28.00 55.98
C THR A 170 11.33 27.72 54.92
N ALA A 171 12.63 27.74 55.28
CA ALA A 171 13.69 27.37 54.35
C ALA A 171 13.55 25.93 53.86
N ARG A 172 13.29 24.98 54.77
CA ARG A 172 13.09 23.56 54.46
C ARG A 172 11.85 23.34 53.60
N GLU A 173 10.76 24.06 53.85
CA GLU A 173 9.52 23.96 53.06
C GLU A 173 9.78 24.35 51.59
N TYR A 174 10.42 25.49 51.34
CA TYR A 174 10.78 25.89 49.98
C TYR A 174 11.79 24.94 49.34
N GLU A 175 12.76 24.42 50.09
CA GLU A 175 13.72 23.43 49.58
C GLU A 175 13.04 22.13 49.15
N GLN A 176 12.04 21.66 49.91
CA GLN A 176 11.24 20.49 49.53
C GLN A 176 10.45 20.75 48.25
N GLN A 177 9.81 21.92 48.13
CA GLN A 177 9.06 22.28 46.92
C GLN A 177 9.97 22.41 45.69
N ILE A 178 11.12 23.08 45.83
CA ILE A 178 12.13 23.21 44.76
C ILE A 178 12.65 21.83 44.36
N ALA A 179 13.05 21.00 45.33
CA ALA A 179 13.57 19.67 45.05
C ALA A 179 12.53 18.77 44.37
N ALA A 180 11.25 18.87 44.73
CA ALA A 180 10.18 18.14 44.07
C ALA A 180 10.06 18.55 42.59
N LYS A 181 10.14 19.85 42.30
CA LYS A 181 10.08 20.39 40.93
C LYS A 181 11.33 20.07 40.11
N GLU A 182 12.51 20.14 40.71
CA GLU A 182 13.78 19.77 40.06
C GLU A 182 13.80 18.27 39.71
N ARG A 183 13.18 17.39 40.52
CA ARG A 183 13.00 15.97 40.16
C ARG A 183 12.06 15.79 38.97
N GLU A 184 10.97 16.54 38.92
CA GLU A 184 10.03 16.53 37.77
C GLU A 184 10.75 17.00 36.50
N GLU A 185 11.49 18.11 36.58
CA GLU A 185 12.29 18.65 35.47
C GLU A 185 13.33 17.63 34.99
N ALA A 186 14.03 16.95 35.90
CA ALA A 186 15.04 15.94 35.56
C ALA A 186 14.46 14.66 34.94
N ALA A 187 13.17 14.36 35.15
CA ALA A 187 12.50 13.20 34.57
C ALA A 187 12.13 13.40 33.09
N ILE A 188 11.82 14.65 32.69
CA ILE A 188 11.34 14.94 31.33
C ILE A 188 12.37 14.59 30.24
N PRO A 189 13.68 14.89 30.35
CA PRO A 189 14.66 14.52 29.33
C PRO A 189 14.69 13.02 29.02
N LYS A 190 14.54 12.17 30.04
CA LYS A 190 14.50 10.71 29.87
C LYS A 190 13.25 10.28 29.10
N ALA A 191 12.07 10.76 29.49
CA ALA A 191 10.82 10.48 28.80
C ALA A 191 10.84 11.00 27.34
N ARG A 192 11.46 12.17 27.11
CA ARG A 192 11.66 12.75 25.79
C ARG A 192 12.58 11.88 24.93
N GLU A 193 13.68 11.38 25.48
CA GLU A 193 14.62 10.50 24.77
C GLU A 193 13.95 9.17 24.38
N GLU A 194 13.18 8.57 25.28
CA GLU A 194 12.42 7.35 25.00
C GLU A 194 11.41 7.55 23.86
N ARG A 195 10.70 8.69 23.85
CA ARG A 195 9.78 9.02 22.76
C ARG A 195 10.50 9.28 21.44
N LEU A 196 11.66 9.94 21.48
CA LEU A 196 12.47 10.12 20.27
C LEU A 196 12.94 8.78 19.70
N LYS A 197 13.35 7.83 20.56
CA LYS A 197 13.69 6.46 20.14
C LYS A 197 12.49 5.75 19.52
N ALA A 198 11.29 5.92 20.08
CA ALA A 198 10.06 5.36 19.52
C ALA A 198 9.74 5.92 18.13
N ILE A 199 9.89 7.23 17.92
CA ILE A 199 9.71 7.88 16.62
C ILE A 199 10.71 7.33 15.58
N LEU A 200 12.00 7.23 15.93
CA LEU A 200 13.01 6.70 15.02
C LEU A 200 12.76 5.23 14.67
N ALA A 201 12.28 4.43 15.63
CA ALA A 201 11.89 3.04 15.36
C ALA A 201 10.65 2.96 14.46
N ALA A 202 9.67 3.85 14.65
CA ALA A 202 8.49 3.95 13.79
C ALA A 202 8.86 4.41 12.37
N GLU A 203 9.82 5.32 12.21
CA GLU A 203 10.33 5.77 10.91
C GLU A 203 10.91 4.60 10.10
N SER A 204 11.72 3.73 10.73
CA SER A 204 12.23 2.50 10.08
C SER A 204 11.10 1.61 9.58
N LYS A 205 10.07 1.40 10.40
CA LYS A 205 8.91 0.57 10.04
C LYS A 205 8.07 1.19 8.94
N ILE A 206 7.94 2.51 8.92
CA ILE A 206 7.27 3.24 7.84
C ILE A 206 8.04 3.03 6.53
N GLN A 207 9.38 3.12 6.56
CA GLN A 207 10.18 2.86 5.37
C GLN A 207 10.04 1.42 4.87
N GLU A 208 10.09 0.43 5.77
CA GLU A 208 9.82 -0.98 5.44
C GLU A 208 8.43 -1.18 4.82
N GLY A 209 7.40 -0.52 5.37
CA GLY A 209 6.04 -0.57 4.83
C GLY A 209 5.92 0.08 3.45
N ILE A 210 6.64 1.19 3.20
CA ILE A 210 6.71 1.83 1.87
C ILE A 210 7.35 0.89 0.85
N ASP A 211 8.47 0.24 1.21
CA ASP A 211 9.18 -0.66 0.31
C ASP A 211 8.35 -1.93 0.03
N LEU A 212 7.64 -2.46 1.04
CA LEU A 212 6.68 -3.55 0.84
C LEU A 212 5.52 -3.13 -0.08
N TRP A 213 4.99 -1.92 0.08
CA TRP A 213 3.94 -1.40 -0.80
C TRP A 213 4.41 -1.28 -2.24
N ARG A 214 5.62 -0.75 -2.47
CA ARG A 214 6.23 -0.66 -3.81
C ARG A 214 6.39 -2.03 -4.45
N LEU A 215 6.92 -3.00 -3.70
CA LEU A 215 7.12 -4.36 -4.18
C LEU A 215 5.80 -5.04 -4.54
N THR A 216 4.79 -4.93 -3.68
CA THR A 216 3.48 -5.54 -3.92
C THR A 216 2.74 -4.90 -5.09
N ARG A 217 2.88 -3.59 -5.30
CA ARG A 217 2.37 -2.91 -6.49
C ARG A 217 3.08 -3.32 -7.78
N GLY A 218 4.41 -3.46 -7.74
CA GLY A 218 5.17 -3.98 -8.88
C GLY A 218 4.70 -5.38 -9.28
N LEU A 219 4.56 -6.27 -8.31
CA LEU A 219 4.04 -7.62 -8.53
C LEU A 219 2.62 -7.61 -9.11
N GLU A 220 1.72 -6.76 -8.60
CA GLU A 220 0.37 -6.62 -9.17
C GLU A 220 0.40 -6.26 -10.66
N GLN A 221 1.27 -5.32 -11.06
CA GLN A 221 1.40 -4.91 -12.46
C GLN A 221 1.96 -6.03 -13.34
N GLU A 222 3.00 -6.73 -12.89
CA GLU A 222 3.57 -7.86 -13.62
C GLU A 222 2.55 -8.98 -13.81
N LEU A 223 1.75 -9.29 -12.79
CA LEU A 223 0.68 -10.30 -12.87
C LEU A 223 -0.43 -9.88 -13.84
N LEU A 224 -0.78 -8.60 -13.90
CA LEU A 224 -1.77 -8.09 -14.87
C LEU A 224 -1.25 -8.23 -16.31
N VAL A 225 0.02 -7.90 -16.56
CA VAL A 225 0.64 -8.06 -17.89
C VAL A 225 0.72 -9.54 -18.27
N ALA A 226 1.17 -10.41 -17.36
CA ALA A 226 1.23 -11.84 -17.60
C ALA A 226 -0.16 -12.45 -17.89
N HIS A 227 -1.18 -11.99 -17.18
CA HIS A 227 -2.56 -12.41 -17.41
C HIS A 227 -3.08 -11.95 -18.78
N ALA A 228 -2.81 -10.70 -19.16
CA ALA A 228 -3.17 -10.16 -20.47
C ALA A 228 -2.51 -10.95 -21.62
N ASN A 229 -1.21 -11.22 -21.50
CA ASN A 229 -0.46 -12.01 -22.49
C ASN A 229 -1.01 -13.44 -22.62
N THR A 230 -1.39 -14.06 -21.49
CA THR A 230 -1.99 -15.41 -21.51
C THR A 230 -3.35 -15.40 -22.21
N LEU A 231 -4.16 -14.35 -22.00
CA LEU A 231 -5.45 -14.19 -22.67
C LEU A 231 -5.26 -13.94 -24.18
N GLU A 232 -4.29 -13.12 -24.56
CA GLU A 232 -3.93 -12.87 -25.95
C GLU A 232 -3.45 -14.14 -26.66
N GLN A 233 -2.63 -14.96 -26.00
CA GLN A 233 -2.20 -16.24 -26.55
C GLN A 233 -3.37 -17.21 -26.75
N LYS A 234 -4.28 -17.32 -25.77
CA LYS A 234 -5.46 -18.18 -25.87
C LYS A 234 -6.39 -17.73 -27.00
N THR A 235 -6.70 -16.44 -27.06
CA THR A 235 -7.54 -15.87 -28.13
C THR A 235 -6.89 -16.05 -29.50
N THR A 236 -5.56 -15.87 -29.62
CA THR A 236 -4.83 -16.15 -30.86
C THR A 236 -4.90 -17.63 -31.26
N GLN A 237 -4.80 -18.55 -30.31
CA GLN A 237 -4.96 -19.99 -30.57
C GLN A 237 -6.38 -20.34 -31.01
N GLU A 238 -7.40 -19.75 -30.37
CA GLU A 238 -8.80 -19.92 -30.74
C GLU A 238 -9.09 -19.38 -32.14
N ILE A 239 -8.56 -18.20 -32.48
CA ILE A 239 -8.66 -17.63 -33.84
C ILE A 239 -8.01 -18.56 -34.85
N ARG A 240 -6.77 -19.00 -34.62
CA ARG A 240 -6.08 -19.95 -35.53
C ARG A 240 -6.85 -21.26 -35.69
N HIS A 241 -7.41 -21.78 -34.60
CA HIS A 241 -8.24 -22.98 -34.66
C HIS A 241 -9.50 -22.72 -35.51
N ALA A 242 -10.17 -21.58 -35.33
CA ALA A 242 -11.34 -21.20 -36.13
C ALA A 242 -11.00 -21.03 -37.61
N GLU A 243 -9.88 -20.37 -37.94
CA GLU A 243 -9.36 -20.23 -39.31
C GLU A 243 -9.10 -21.60 -39.96
N GLN A 244 -8.51 -22.54 -39.22
CA GLN A 244 -8.31 -23.91 -39.71
C GLN A 244 -9.64 -24.63 -39.97
N GLN A 245 -10.67 -24.41 -39.16
CA GLN A 245 -11.99 -24.98 -39.40
C GLN A 245 -12.66 -24.35 -40.63
N LEU A 246 -12.57 -23.03 -40.81
CA LEU A 246 -13.06 -22.33 -42.00
C LEU A 246 -12.38 -22.84 -43.28
N ALA A 247 -11.05 -22.99 -43.25
CA ALA A 247 -10.30 -23.53 -44.38
C ALA A 247 -10.75 -24.96 -44.77
N LYS A 248 -11.10 -25.80 -43.79
CA LYS A 248 -11.66 -27.15 -44.07
C LYS A 248 -13.03 -27.07 -44.75
N ILE A 249 -13.90 -26.18 -44.27
CA ILE A 249 -15.22 -25.95 -44.86
C ILE A 249 -15.09 -25.44 -46.29
N ASP A 250 -14.18 -24.50 -46.55
CA ASP A 250 -13.94 -23.97 -47.89
C ASP A 250 -13.36 -25.03 -48.83
N ALA A 251 -12.44 -25.86 -48.35
CA ALA A 251 -11.90 -26.99 -49.12
C ALA A 251 -12.99 -28.02 -49.45
N GLU A 252 -13.89 -28.32 -48.51
CA GLU A 252 -15.04 -29.20 -48.75
C GLU A 252 -16.02 -28.57 -49.77
N ARG A 253 -16.29 -27.27 -49.64
CA ARG A 253 -17.12 -26.52 -50.59
C ARG A 253 -16.53 -26.56 -52.00
N GLN A 254 -15.22 -26.37 -52.14
CA GLN A 254 -14.52 -26.47 -53.43
C GLN A 254 -14.63 -27.88 -54.03
N ARG A 255 -14.47 -28.94 -53.22
CA ARG A 255 -14.67 -30.32 -53.67
C ARG A 255 -16.10 -30.55 -54.18
N LEU A 256 -17.10 -30.06 -53.44
CA LEU A 256 -18.50 -30.15 -53.87
C LEU A 256 -18.75 -29.38 -55.19
N HIS A 257 -18.12 -28.21 -55.37
CA HIS A 257 -18.19 -27.48 -56.64
C HIS A 257 -17.54 -28.25 -57.80
N GLN A 258 -16.36 -28.84 -57.60
CA GLN A 258 -15.70 -29.67 -58.60
C GLN A 258 -16.54 -30.90 -58.96
N GLN A 259 -17.13 -31.56 -57.97
CA GLN A 259 -18.02 -32.71 -58.17
C GLN A 259 -19.25 -32.31 -58.99
N ARG A 260 -19.92 -31.20 -58.64
CA ARG A 260 -21.05 -30.69 -59.41
C ARG A 260 -20.66 -30.36 -60.86
N ALA A 261 -19.48 -29.79 -61.09
CA ALA A 261 -18.99 -29.50 -62.44
C ALA A 261 -18.76 -30.78 -63.26
N LEU A 262 -18.21 -31.83 -62.64
CA LEU A 262 -18.06 -33.14 -63.28
C LEU A 262 -19.43 -33.76 -63.59
N ASP A 263 -20.36 -33.73 -62.63
CA ASP A 263 -21.72 -34.25 -62.81
C ASP A 263 -22.43 -33.53 -63.98
N THR A 264 -22.35 -32.19 -64.04
CA THR A 264 -22.92 -31.42 -65.17
C THR A 264 -22.26 -31.76 -66.51
N ALA A 265 -20.95 -31.99 -66.55
CA ALA A 265 -20.26 -32.39 -67.77
C ALA A 265 -20.68 -33.81 -68.21
N THR A 266 -20.89 -34.72 -67.26
CA THR A 266 -21.43 -36.06 -67.57
C THR A 266 -22.85 -36.00 -68.10
N ASP A 267 -23.71 -35.16 -67.53
CA ASP A 267 -25.08 -34.96 -68.01
C ASP A 267 -25.12 -34.36 -69.42
N GLU A 268 -24.27 -33.36 -69.71
CA GLU A 268 -24.14 -32.77 -71.04
C GLU A 268 -23.64 -33.79 -72.07
N SER A 269 -22.65 -34.62 -71.71
CA SER A 269 -22.16 -35.71 -72.55
C SER A 269 -23.25 -36.76 -72.82
N LEU A 270 -24.02 -37.16 -71.81
CA LEU A 270 -25.16 -38.07 -71.95
C LEU A 270 -26.26 -37.48 -72.84
N LEU A 271 -26.55 -36.18 -72.71
CA LEU A 271 -27.50 -35.47 -73.56
C LEU A 271 -27.02 -35.40 -75.02
N ALA A 272 -25.74 -35.09 -75.24
CA ALA A 272 -25.12 -35.07 -76.56
C ALA A 272 -25.16 -36.45 -77.21
N HIS A 273 -24.83 -37.50 -76.46
CA HIS A 273 -24.92 -38.88 -76.91
C HIS A 273 -26.37 -39.28 -77.25
N ARG A 274 -27.36 -38.91 -76.42
CA ARG A 274 -28.78 -39.13 -76.73
C ARG A 274 -29.20 -38.44 -78.03
N LYS A 275 -28.87 -37.15 -78.19
CA LYS A 275 -29.17 -36.38 -79.42
C LYS A 275 -28.51 -36.99 -80.65
N PHE A 276 -27.28 -37.48 -80.53
CA PHE A 276 -26.58 -38.19 -81.60
C PHE A 276 -27.34 -39.44 -82.05
N TRP A 277 -27.82 -40.26 -81.11
CA TRP A 277 -28.61 -41.45 -81.41
C TRP A 277 -29.99 -41.14 -81.97
N GLU A 278 -30.68 -40.11 -81.48
CA GLU A 278 -31.96 -39.64 -82.02
C GLU A 278 -31.81 -39.18 -83.48
N ASN A 279 -30.80 -38.38 -83.79
CA ASN A 279 -30.51 -37.92 -85.16
C ASN A 279 -30.17 -39.10 -86.08
N THR A 280 -29.34 -40.04 -85.60
CA THR A 280 -29.02 -41.27 -86.35
C THR A 280 -30.27 -42.11 -86.62
N ARG A 281 -31.17 -42.24 -85.63
CA ARG A 281 -32.45 -42.94 -85.81
C ARG A 281 -33.35 -42.25 -86.84
N HIS A 282 -33.44 -40.92 -86.83
CA HIS A 282 -34.18 -40.17 -87.84
C HIS A 282 -33.62 -40.36 -89.25
N LYS A 283 -32.28 -40.38 -89.42
CA LYS A 283 -31.63 -40.66 -90.72
C LYS A 283 -31.95 -42.07 -91.23
N ILE A 284 -31.99 -43.07 -90.35
CA ILE A 284 -32.36 -44.44 -90.71
C ILE A 284 -33.85 -44.52 -91.09
N ALA A 285 -34.74 -43.86 -90.35
CA ALA A 285 -36.18 -43.87 -90.60
C ALA A 285 -36.59 -43.11 -91.89
N ALA A 286 -35.81 -42.12 -92.32
CA ALA A 286 -36.08 -41.31 -93.51
C ALA A 286 -35.73 -41.99 -94.87
N GLY A 287 -35.50 -43.31 -94.88
CA GLY A 287 -35.37 -44.08 -96.14
C GLY A 287 -33.95 -44.19 -96.71
N GLY A 288 -32.91 -43.89 -95.93
CA GLY A 288 -31.51 -44.12 -96.31
C GLY A 288 -31.00 -45.51 -95.91
N LEU A 289 -31.68 -46.58 -96.34
CA LEU A 289 -31.11 -47.92 -96.30
C LEU A 289 -30.34 -48.13 -97.61
N VAL A 290 -29.03 -48.38 -97.48
CA VAL A 290 -28.02 -48.82 -98.46
C VAL A 290 -26.85 -47.83 -98.51
N SER A 291 -25.70 -48.29 -97.97
CA SER A 291 -24.35 -47.68 -97.98
C SER A 291 -23.86 -47.02 -96.68
N LEU A 292 -23.94 -47.72 -95.55
CA LEU A 292 -23.16 -47.34 -94.36
C LEU A 292 -22.63 -48.54 -93.55
N TRP A 293 -22.36 -49.66 -94.23
CA TRP A 293 -21.75 -50.85 -93.63
C TRP A 293 -20.23 -50.99 -93.88
N TYR A 294 -19.54 -49.97 -94.41
CA TYR A 294 -18.16 -50.14 -94.90
C TYR A 294 -17.10 -49.10 -94.46
N CYS A 295 -17.29 -48.33 -93.39
CA CYS A 295 -16.29 -47.33 -92.96
C CYS A 295 -15.77 -47.45 -91.51
N CYS A 296 -16.00 -48.57 -90.81
CA CYS A 296 -15.49 -48.77 -89.44
C CYS A 296 -14.45 -49.88 -89.29
N THR A 297 -13.64 -50.13 -90.33
CA THR A 297 -12.43 -50.96 -90.23
C THR A 297 -11.27 -50.21 -90.89
N GLY A 298 -10.57 -49.35 -90.14
CA GLY A 298 -9.36 -48.72 -90.64
C GLY A 298 -8.95 -47.44 -89.92
N SER A 299 -8.37 -47.57 -88.73
CA SER A 299 -7.08 -46.94 -88.43
C SER A 299 -6.64 -47.38 -87.04
N SER A 300 -5.65 -48.27 -87.02
CA SER A 300 -4.98 -48.73 -85.82
C SER A 300 -3.82 -47.77 -85.53
N ASP A 301 -4.07 -46.70 -84.79
CA ASP A 301 -2.99 -45.93 -84.16
C ASP A 301 -3.08 -46.11 -82.65
N VAL A 302 -2.15 -46.93 -82.16
CA VAL A 302 -1.89 -47.22 -80.75
C VAL A 302 -1.10 -46.05 -80.16
N PRO A 303 -1.64 -45.26 -79.22
CA PRO A 303 -0.82 -44.36 -78.42
C PRO A 303 -0.07 -45.20 -77.39
N GLN A 304 1.26 -45.20 -77.49
CA GLN A 304 2.14 -45.76 -76.47
C GLN A 304 1.93 -45.03 -75.14
N HIS A 305 1.49 -45.78 -74.13
CA HIS A 305 1.55 -45.38 -72.73
C HIS A 305 3.02 -45.32 -72.27
N PRO A 306 3.52 -44.20 -71.74
CA PRO A 306 4.75 -44.22 -70.96
C PRO A 306 4.47 -44.86 -69.59
N LEU A 307 5.10 -46.00 -69.36
CA LEU A 307 5.32 -46.58 -68.04
C LEU A 307 6.18 -45.60 -67.23
N GLY A 308 5.58 -44.95 -66.23
CA GLY A 308 6.27 -44.05 -65.31
C GLY A 308 5.79 -44.26 -63.89
N ALA A 309 6.70 -44.77 -63.05
CA ALA A 309 6.73 -44.69 -61.59
C ALA A 309 5.54 -45.27 -60.80
N ARG A 310 5.71 -46.55 -60.42
CA ARG A 310 5.22 -47.07 -59.16
C ARG A 310 6.01 -46.41 -58.02
N ASP A 311 5.39 -45.46 -57.32
CA ASP A 311 5.83 -45.08 -55.98
C ASP A 311 4.84 -45.62 -54.93
N ALA A 312 5.43 -46.11 -53.85
CA ALA A 312 4.83 -46.91 -52.82
C ALA A 312 3.75 -46.17 -52.04
N LEU A 313 2.53 -46.72 -52.04
CA LEU A 313 1.53 -46.43 -51.02
C LEU A 313 1.83 -47.33 -49.81
N ASP A 314 2.49 -46.73 -48.83
CA ASP A 314 2.58 -47.22 -47.46
C ASP A 314 1.18 -47.22 -46.83
N LEU A 315 0.67 -48.42 -46.56
CA LEU A 315 -0.59 -48.66 -45.86
C LEU A 315 -0.38 -48.46 -44.36
N GLY A 316 -0.36 -47.20 -43.94
CA GLY A 316 -0.46 -46.82 -42.54
C GLY A 316 -1.80 -47.24 -41.94
N SER A 317 -1.75 -48.24 -41.07
CA SER A 317 -2.81 -48.76 -40.20
C SER A 317 -3.79 -47.69 -39.69
N ARG A 318 -5.06 -47.80 -40.13
CA ARG A 318 -6.19 -47.11 -39.51
C ARG A 318 -6.56 -47.80 -38.20
N HIS A 319 -6.10 -47.26 -37.08
CA HIS A 319 -6.72 -47.54 -35.78
C HIS A 319 -8.12 -46.91 -35.75
N LEU A 320 -9.12 -47.75 -35.51
CA LEU A 320 -10.49 -47.35 -35.20
C LEU A 320 -10.52 -46.50 -33.92
N PRO A 321 -11.11 -45.29 -33.90
CA PRO A 321 -11.42 -44.64 -32.64
C PRO A 321 -12.60 -45.36 -31.97
N GLY A 322 -12.37 -45.81 -30.74
CA GLY A 322 -13.38 -46.43 -29.89
C GLY A 322 -14.60 -45.53 -29.69
N ARG A 323 -15.78 -46.14 -29.68
CA ARG A 323 -17.03 -45.55 -29.19
C ARG A 323 -16.82 -45.04 -27.77
N VAL A 324 -16.64 -43.72 -27.62
CA VAL A 324 -16.78 -43.07 -26.32
C VAL A 324 -18.26 -42.79 -26.09
N SER A 325 -18.82 -43.52 -25.12
CA SER A 325 -20.18 -43.37 -24.62
C SER A 325 -20.36 -41.95 -24.05
N ARG A 326 -21.20 -41.14 -24.71
CA ARG A 326 -21.68 -39.87 -24.16
C ARG A 326 -22.64 -40.17 -23.00
N ARG A 327 -22.12 -40.26 -21.77
CA ARG A 327 -22.90 -39.93 -20.58
C ARG A 327 -22.78 -38.43 -20.35
N GLY A 328 -23.86 -37.71 -20.57
CA GLY A 328 -23.95 -36.27 -20.30
C GLY A 328 -23.74 -35.98 -18.80
N PRO A 329 -23.21 -34.80 -18.45
CA PRO A 329 -23.14 -34.38 -17.07
C PRO A 329 -24.55 -34.12 -16.55
N SER A 330 -24.96 -34.85 -15.51
CA SER A 330 -26.17 -34.53 -14.77
C SER A 330 -25.92 -33.23 -14.00
N TYR A 331 -26.66 -32.18 -14.38
CA TYR A 331 -26.78 -30.97 -13.59
C TYR A 331 -27.53 -31.32 -12.30
N ARG A 332 -26.80 -31.62 -11.23
CA ARG A 332 -27.37 -31.56 -9.88
C ARG A 332 -27.42 -30.11 -9.44
N HIS A 333 -28.64 -29.57 -9.37
CA HIS A 333 -28.94 -28.38 -8.61
C HIS A 333 -28.41 -28.51 -7.17
N ARG A 334 -27.32 -27.81 -6.87
CA ARG A 334 -26.89 -27.58 -5.49
C ARG A 334 -27.78 -26.47 -4.93
N LYS A 335 -28.81 -26.87 -4.17
CA LYS A 335 -29.57 -25.97 -3.30
C LYS A 335 -28.57 -25.25 -2.38
N LEU A 336 -28.39 -23.95 -2.60
CA LEU A 336 -27.82 -23.05 -1.61
C LEU A 336 -28.84 -22.97 -0.46
N ARG A 337 -28.63 -23.77 0.58
CA ARG A 337 -29.24 -23.53 1.89
C ARG A 337 -28.56 -22.29 2.46
N SER A 338 -29.35 -21.23 2.57
CA SER A 338 -29.14 -20.12 3.47
C SER A 338 -29.22 -20.62 4.92
N ASP A 339 -28.09 -21.00 5.51
CA ASP A 339 -27.98 -21.11 6.96
C ASP A 339 -27.58 -19.74 7.52
N GLN A 340 -28.61 -18.95 7.80
CA GLN A 340 -28.58 -18.00 8.90
C GLN A 340 -28.43 -18.81 10.19
N SER A 341 -27.27 -18.76 10.83
CA SER A 341 -27.15 -19.13 12.23
C SER A 341 -26.10 -18.27 12.92
N SER A 342 -26.62 -17.28 13.65
CA SER A 342 -26.24 -16.96 15.03
C SER A 342 -24.74 -17.05 15.36
N ARG A 343 -24.04 -15.92 15.25
CA ARG A 343 -22.87 -15.66 16.10
C ARG A 343 -23.32 -14.81 17.28
N ASN A 344 -23.59 -15.49 18.40
CA ASN A 344 -23.59 -14.89 19.72
C ASN A 344 -22.21 -14.24 19.97
N PRO A 345 -22.13 -13.00 20.48
CA PRO A 345 -20.87 -12.45 20.99
C PRO A 345 -20.47 -13.13 22.31
N PRO A 346 -19.16 -13.31 22.58
CA PRO A 346 -18.69 -13.81 23.87
C PRO A 346 -18.93 -12.79 25.00
N PRO A 347 -19.06 -13.24 26.26
CA PRO A 347 -19.32 -12.38 27.40
C PRO A 347 -18.10 -11.49 27.69
N SER A 348 -18.37 -10.20 27.81
CA SER A 348 -17.44 -9.20 28.33
C SER A 348 -17.13 -9.49 29.80
N HIS A 349 -15.94 -10.03 30.06
CA HIS A 349 -15.39 -10.05 31.41
C HIS A 349 -15.03 -8.62 31.84
N ALA A 350 -15.82 -8.10 32.77
CA ALA A 350 -15.51 -6.91 33.54
C ALA A 350 -14.36 -7.22 34.50
N TYR A 351 -13.25 -6.49 34.37
CA TYR A 351 -12.24 -6.42 35.42
C TYR A 351 -12.60 -5.28 36.38
N PRO A 352 -12.66 -5.50 37.70
CA PRO A 352 -12.72 -4.40 38.66
C PRO A 352 -11.32 -3.83 38.86
N VAL A 353 -11.17 -2.53 38.56
CA VAL A 353 -10.02 -1.74 39.01
C VAL A 353 -10.39 -1.17 40.37
N ALA A 354 -9.84 -1.76 41.43
CA ALA A 354 -9.77 -1.14 42.74
C ALA A 354 -8.51 -0.26 42.77
N PHE A 355 -8.69 1.05 42.94
CA PHE A 355 -7.62 1.95 43.37
C PHE A 355 -7.81 2.23 44.87
N HIS A 356 -6.76 1.96 45.63
CA HIS A 356 -6.55 2.41 47.00
C HIS A 356 -6.00 3.83 47.02
#